data_AF-A0A9D9QPE8-F1
#
_entry.id   AF-A0A9D9QPE8-F1
#
_cell.length_a   1.000
_cell.length_b   1.000
_cell.length_c   1.000
_cell.angle_alpha   90.00
_cell.angle_beta   90.00
_cell.angle_gamma   90.00
#
_symmetry.space_group_name_H-M   'P 1'
#
loop_
_entity.id
_entity.type
_entity.pdbx_description
1 polymer ?
#
loop_
_entity_poly.entity_id
_entity_poly.type
_entity_poly.pdbx_seq_one_letter_code
_entity_poly.pdbx_strand_id
1 'polypeptide(L)'
;MNFENPMPAAEKEPRFLSLEEAKAKIEKLCGQENPEIVRTLEDEKGVYLHEVVTVDDQGDVSLFSYRRSGNYQETKAANTLVDVAYFIGPVEDGMCVGGDTLSNYDENSGEWTDTK
;
A
#
# COMPACT_ATOMS: atom_id res chain seq x y z
N MET A 1 33.66 -9.25 -38.32
CA MET A 1 33.03 -9.67 -37.06
C MET A 1 31.83 -8.76 -36.86
N ASN A 2 30.62 -9.30 -37.01
CA ASN A 2 29.40 -8.55 -36.69
C ASN A 2 29.21 -8.66 -35.17
N PHE A 3 29.27 -7.54 -34.48
CA PHE A 3 28.82 -7.45 -33.10
C PHE A 3 27.31 -7.30 -33.15
N GLU A 4 26.58 -8.39 -32.95
CA GLU A 4 25.16 -8.32 -32.64
C GLU A 4 25.03 -7.59 -31.30
N ASN A 5 24.59 -6.34 -31.36
CA ASN A 5 24.26 -5.57 -30.17
C ASN A 5 23.02 -6.25 -29.55
N PRO A 6 23.06 -6.74 -28.30
CA PRO A 6 21.89 -7.36 -27.70
C PRO A 6 20.75 -6.32 -27.68
N MET A 7 19.58 -6.72 -28.16
CA MET A 7 18.37 -5.89 -28.05
C MET A 7 18.17 -5.54 -26.57
N PRO A 8 17.88 -4.28 -26.21
CA PRO A 8 17.50 -3.95 -24.85
C PRO A 8 16.27 -4.78 -24.48
N ALA A 9 16.31 -5.42 -23.31
CA ALA A 9 15.18 -6.17 -22.77
C ALA A 9 13.95 -5.25 -22.77
N ALA A 10 12.83 -5.73 -23.31
CA ALA A 10 11.59 -4.96 -23.36
C ALA A 10 11.26 -4.45 -21.95
N GLU A 11 11.23 -3.12 -21.79
CA GLU A 11 10.75 -2.47 -20.57
C GLU A 11 9.30 -2.94 -20.37
N LYS A 12 9.07 -3.78 -19.35
CA LYS A 12 7.72 -4.17 -18.96
C LYS A 12 7.03 -2.92 -18.43
N GLU A 13 5.85 -2.61 -18.95
CA GLU A 13 5.03 -1.54 -18.39
C GLU A 13 4.74 -1.87 -16.90
N PRO A 14 4.85 -0.88 -16.00
CA PRO A 14 4.62 -1.10 -14.58
C PRO A 14 3.19 -1.58 -14.34
N ARG A 15 3.05 -2.63 -13.54
CA ARG A 15 1.74 -3.21 -13.21
C ARG A 15 1.14 -2.49 -12.00
N PHE A 16 0.03 -1.78 -12.22
CA PHE A 16 -0.76 -1.21 -11.14
C PHE A 16 -1.71 -2.23 -10.53
N LEU A 17 -1.88 -2.17 -9.21
CA LEU A 17 -2.79 -3.04 -8.47
C LEU A 17 -4.23 -2.54 -8.57
N SER A 18 -5.16 -3.49 -8.67
CA SER A 18 -6.59 -3.21 -8.50
C SER A 18 -6.95 -2.94 -7.04
N LEU A 19 -8.14 -2.37 -6.81
CA LEU A 19 -8.67 -2.17 -5.45
C LEU A 19 -8.81 -3.50 -4.70
N GLU A 20 -9.23 -4.57 -5.38
CA GLU A 20 -9.39 -5.89 -4.77
C GLU A 20 -8.05 -6.47 -4.31
N GLU A 21 -6.98 -6.27 -5.07
CA GLU A 21 -5.63 -6.70 -4.69
C GLU A 21 -5.07 -5.89 -3.51
N ALA A 22 -5.29 -4.58 -3.50
CA ALA A 22 -4.91 -3.73 -2.37
C ALA A 22 -5.66 -4.12 -1.10
N LYS A 23 -6.98 -4.35 -1.19
CA LYS A 23 -7.82 -4.82 -0.08
C LYS A 23 -7.34 -6.16 0.47
N ALA A 24 -7.20 -7.16 -0.40
CA ALA A 24 -6.76 -8.49 0.01
C ALA A 24 -5.38 -8.46 0.69
N LYS A 25 -4.49 -7.56 0.24
CA LYS A 25 -3.19 -7.36 0.88
C LYS A 25 -3.32 -6.78 2.28
N ILE A 26 -4.13 -5.73 2.45
CA ILE A 26 -4.33 -5.12 3.77
C ILE A 26 -5.02 -6.10 4.72
N GLU A 27 -6.09 -6.78 4.30
CA GLU A 27 -6.80 -7.77 5.12
C GLU A 27 -5.87 -8.87 5.64
N LYS A 28 -4.97 -9.35 4.77
CA LYS A 28 -3.92 -10.30 5.17
C LYS A 28 -2.99 -9.73 6.24
N LEU A 29 -2.63 -8.45 6.15
CA LEU A 29 -1.68 -7.80 7.05
C LEU A 29 -2.31 -7.41 8.39
N CYS A 30 -3.55 -6.93 8.40
CA CYS A 30 -4.25 -6.58 9.63
C CYS A 30 -4.89 -7.79 10.33
N GLY A 31 -5.04 -8.91 9.63
CA GLY A 31 -5.61 -10.14 10.19
C GLY A 31 -7.12 -10.05 10.45
N GLN A 32 -7.80 -9.04 9.88
CA GLN A 32 -9.24 -8.86 9.96
C GLN A 32 -9.86 -8.92 8.57
N GLU A 33 -10.98 -9.63 8.45
CA GLU A 33 -11.80 -9.64 7.24
C GLU A 33 -12.74 -8.41 7.25
N ASN A 34 -12.79 -7.66 6.14
CA ASN A 34 -13.60 -6.45 5.98
C ASN A 34 -13.36 -5.37 7.05
N PRO A 35 -12.13 -4.85 7.21
CA PRO A 35 -11.86 -3.73 8.12
C PRO A 35 -12.64 -2.47 7.70
N GLU A 36 -12.83 -1.55 8.65
CA GLU A 36 -13.59 -0.34 8.39
C GLU A 36 -12.82 0.57 7.42
N ILE A 37 -13.44 0.89 6.28
CA ILE A 37 -12.81 1.73 5.26
C ILE A 37 -12.94 3.20 5.66
N VAL A 38 -11.81 3.84 5.92
CA VAL A 38 -11.74 5.28 6.20
C VAL A 38 -11.73 6.05 4.89
N ARG A 39 -10.93 5.60 3.92
CA ARG A 39 -10.71 6.34 2.68
C ARG A 39 -10.32 5.45 1.53
N THR A 40 -10.79 5.79 0.32
CA THR A 40 -10.31 5.19 -0.93
C THR A 40 -10.25 6.26 -1.99
N LEU A 41 -9.13 6.38 -2.71
CA LEU A 41 -8.94 7.31 -3.81
C LEU A 41 -8.36 6.59 -5.03
N GLU A 42 -8.88 6.95 -6.19
CA GLU A 42 -8.59 6.29 -7.47
C GLU A 42 -8.34 7.32 -8.58
N ASP A 43 -7.57 6.93 -9.58
CA ASP A 43 -7.39 7.65 -10.85
C ASP A 43 -7.61 6.71 -12.04
N GLU A 44 -7.31 7.18 -13.26
CA GLU A 44 -7.51 6.42 -14.50
C GLU A 44 -6.77 5.07 -14.51
N LYS A 45 -5.73 4.91 -13.68
CA LYS A 45 -4.95 3.67 -13.56
C LYS A 45 -5.38 2.79 -12.38
N GLY A 46 -6.44 3.15 -11.65
CA GLY A 46 -6.95 2.45 -10.48
C GLY A 46 -6.59 3.11 -9.15
N VAL A 47 -6.66 2.34 -8.07
CA VAL A 47 -6.46 2.83 -6.70
C VAL A 47 -5.03 3.32 -6.47
N TYR A 48 -4.90 4.51 -5.89
CA TYR A 48 -3.61 5.06 -5.46
C TYR A 48 -3.51 5.28 -3.94
N LEU A 49 -4.66 5.32 -3.25
CA LEU A 49 -4.72 5.35 -1.79
C LEU A 49 -5.90 4.51 -1.31
N HIS A 50 -5.66 3.61 -0.36
CA HIS A 50 -6.71 2.87 0.33
C HIS A 50 -6.36 2.76 1.81
N GLU A 51 -7.23 3.28 2.66
CA GLU A 51 -7.00 3.40 4.10
C GLU A 51 -8.15 2.73 4.85
N VAL A 52 -7.77 1.88 5.80
CA VAL A 52 -8.72 1.18 6.66
C VAL A 52 -8.28 1.27 8.11
N VAL A 53 -9.25 1.35 9.01
CA VAL A 53 -9.01 1.33 10.44
C VAL A 53 -9.42 -0.01 11.02
N THR A 54 -8.64 -0.44 11.99
CA THR A 54 -8.86 -1.63 12.79
C THR A 54 -8.77 -1.27 14.25
N VAL A 55 -9.58 -1.93 15.06
CA VAL A 55 -9.56 -1.83 16.52
C VAL A 55 -9.48 -3.25 17.05
N ASP A 56 -8.47 -3.51 17.87
CA ASP A 56 -8.31 -4.81 18.51
C ASP A 56 -9.14 -4.95 19.80
N ASP A 57 -9.08 -6.11 20.44
CA ASP A 57 -9.83 -6.41 21.67
C ASP A 57 -9.36 -5.56 22.87
N GLN A 58 -8.14 -5.01 22.81
CA GLN A 58 -7.59 -4.12 23.82
C GLN A 58 -7.99 -2.66 23.59
N GLY A 59 -8.63 -2.36 22.45
CA GLY A 59 -9.03 -1.02 22.04
C GLY A 59 -7.91 -0.24 21.36
N ASP A 60 -6.81 -0.90 20.99
CA ASP A 60 -5.72 -0.27 20.25
C ASP A 60 -6.14 -0.04 18.80
N VAL A 61 -5.92 1.19 18.32
CA VAL A 61 -6.38 1.66 17.01
C VAL A 61 -5.22 1.65 16.03
N SER A 62 -5.39 0.93 14.91
CA SER A 62 -4.39 0.85 13.84
C SER A 62 -5.00 1.26 12.50
N LEU A 63 -4.36 2.23 11.84
CA LEU A 63 -4.69 2.67 10.49
C LEU A 63 -3.73 2.01 9.50
N PHE A 64 -4.26 1.20 8.59
CA PHE A 64 -3.48 0.60 7.50
C PHE A 64 -3.70 1.41 6.22
N SER A 65 -2.62 1.82 5.58
CA SER A 65 -2.66 2.66 4.39
C SER A 65 -1.87 2.01 3.25
N TYR A 66 -2.57 1.55 2.21
CA TYR A 66 -1.99 1.25 0.91
C TYR A 66 -1.74 2.55 0.15
N ARG A 67 -0.53 2.73 -0.38
CA ARG A 67 -0.14 3.89 -1.19
C ARG A 67 0.57 3.42 -2.44
N ARG A 68 0.09 3.84 -3.60
CA ARG A 68 0.77 3.58 -4.88
C ARG A 68 1.93 4.55 -5.08
N SER A 69 3.00 4.07 -5.72
CA SER A 69 4.13 4.91 -6.12
C SER A 69 3.64 6.09 -6.98
N GLY A 70 4.25 7.25 -6.80
CA GLY A 70 3.89 8.45 -7.55
C GLY A 70 3.75 9.69 -6.68
N ASN A 71 3.33 10.76 -7.35
CA ASN A 71 3.18 12.09 -6.76
C ASN A 71 1.73 12.53 -6.94
N TYR A 72 0.90 12.15 -5.99
CA TYR A 72 -0.51 12.51 -5.90
C TYR A 72 -0.68 13.73 -5.00
N GLN A 73 -1.82 14.42 -5.12
CA GLN A 73 -2.09 15.60 -4.30
C GLN A 73 -2.11 15.25 -2.80
N GLU A 74 -2.61 14.07 -2.46
CA GLU A 74 -2.79 13.59 -1.08
C GLU A 74 -1.56 12.84 -0.55
N THR A 75 -0.76 12.22 -1.43
CA THR A 75 0.36 11.36 -1.03
C THR A 75 1.49 11.40 -2.04
N LYS A 76 2.72 11.32 -1.53
CA LYS A 76 3.92 11.10 -2.33
C LYS A 76 4.62 9.86 -1.81
N ALA A 77 4.77 8.87 -2.69
CA ALA A 77 5.43 7.62 -2.36
C ALA A 77 6.44 7.29 -3.44
N ALA A 78 7.68 6.99 -3.04
CA ALA A 78 8.71 6.55 -3.98
C ALA A 78 8.41 5.13 -4.50
N ASN A 79 7.81 4.29 -3.67
CA ASN A 79 7.42 2.91 -3.97
C ASN A 79 5.95 2.69 -3.61
N THR A 80 5.34 1.68 -4.23
CA THR A 80 4.03 1.18 -3.81
C THR A 80 4.22 0.37 -2.52
N LEU A 81 3.45 0.67 -1.48
CA LEU A 81 3.65 0.09 -0.15
C LEU A 81 2.35 0.01 0.65
N VAL A 82 2.40 -0.74 1.75
CA VAL A 82 1.41 -0.73 2.82
C VAL A 82 2.11 -0.34 4.10
N ASP A 83 1.64 0.73 4.74
CA ASP A 83 2.08 1.15 6.07
C ASP A 83 0.98 0.89 7.10
N VAL A 84 1.38 0.84 8.36
CA VAL A 84 0.49 0.92 9.50
C VAL A 84 0.89 2.10 10.39
N ALA A 85 -0.11 2.81 10.92
CA ALA A 85 0.07 3.82 11.95
C ALA A 85 -0.77 3.46 13.17
N TYR A 86 -0.17 3.57 14.36
CA TYR A 86 -0.80 3.22 15.63
C TYR A 86 -1.25 4.48 16.35
N PHE A 87 -2.45 4.46 16.93
CA PHE A 87 -3.08 5.61 17.56
C PHE A 87 -3.51 5.30 19.00
N ILE A 88 -3.34 6.29 19.88
CA ILE A 88 -4.06 6.35 21.15
C ILE A 88 -5.32 7.18 20.91
N GLY A 89 -6.48 6.52 20.94
CA GLY A 89 -7.77 7.11 20.60
C GLY A 89 -8.17 6.95 19.12
N PRO A 90 -9.31 7.51 18.71
CA PRO A 90 -9.82 7.37 17.33
C PRO A 90 -8.92 8.08 16.31
N VAL A 91 -8.85 7.60 15.07
CA VAL A 91 -7.96 8.17 14.02
C VAL A 91 -8.18 9.67 13.77
N GLU A 92 -9.43 10.15 13.89
CA GLU A 92 -9.79 11.55 13.58
C GLU A 92 -9.29 12.58 14.61
N ASP A 93 -9.21 12.21 15.90
CA ASP A 93 -8.90 13.13 17.02
C ASP A 93 -7.77 12.62 17.94
N GLY A 94 -7.39 11.34 17.78
CA GLY A 94 -6.39 10.66 18.56
C GLY A 94 -4.95 11.04 18.18
N MET A 95 -4.02 10.57 19.01
CA MET A 95 -2.60 10.83 18.81
C MET A 95 -1.95 9.65 18.11
N CYS A 96 -1.32 9.89 16.95
CA CYS A 96 -0.43 8.92 16.32
C CYS A 96 0.81 8.73 17.20
N VAL A 97 1.03 7.50 17.66
CA VAL A 97 2.13 7.14 18.57
C VAL A 97 3.24 6.34 17.88
N GLY A 98 3.03 5.91 16.65
CA GLY A 98 4.05 5.21 15.87
C GLY A 98 3.51 4.73 14.53
N GLY A 99 4.38 4.05 13.79
CA GLY A 99 4.01 3.39 12.55
C GLY A 99 5.19 2.67 11.91
N ASP A 100 4.87 1.74 11.02
CA ASP A 100 5.82 0.88 10.32
C ASP A 100 5.39 0.68 8.87
N THR A 101 6.35 0.44 7.98
CA THR A 101 6.06 -0.08 6.64
C THR A 101 5.97 -1.60 6.74
N LEU A 102 4.81 -2.17 6.40
CA LEU A 102 4.55 -3.60 6.49
C LEU A 102 4.88 -4.36 5.22
N SER A 103 4.77 -3.70 4.07
CA SER A 103 5.03 -4.35 2.79
C SER A 103 5.39 -3.36 1.70
N ASN A 104 6.30 -3.75 0.81
CA ASN A 104 6.67 -3.00 -0.39
C ASN A 104 6.33 -3.83 -1.62
N TYR A 105 5.74 -3.21 -2.62
CA TYR A 105 5.43 -3.82 -3.91
C TYR A 105 6.43 -3.34 -4.96
N ASP A 106 7.14 -4.29 -5.58
CA ASP A 106 8.00 -4.00 -6.70
C ASP A 106 7.21 -4.10 -8.00
N GLU A 107 7.00 -2.96 -8.66
CA GLU A 107 6.17 -2.87 -9.88
C GLU A 107 6.80 -3.56 -11.09
N ASN A 108 8.11 -3.88 -11.04
CA ASN A 108 8.84 -4.55 -12.11
C ASN A 108 8.64 -6.09 -12.10
N SER A 109 8.71 -6.69 -10.92
CA SER A 109 8.48 -8.12 -10.68
C SER A 109 6.99 -8.42 -10.47
N GLY A 110 6.23 -7.46 -9.97
CA GLY A 110 4.84 -7.63 -9.55
C GLY A 110 4.70 -8.40 -8.24
N GLU A 111 5.72 -8.34 -7.38
CA GLU A 111 5.78 -9.10 -6.13
C GLU A 111 5.80 -8.19 -4.89
N TRP A 112 5.20 -8.69 -3.80
CA TRP A 112 5.24 -8.04 -2.49
C TRP A 112 6.40 -8.58 -1.66
N THR A 113 7.13 -7.68 -1.01
CA THR A 113 8.12 -8.00 0.03
C THR A 113 7.60 -7.52 1.38
N ASP A 114 7.22 -8.47 2.23
CA ASP A 114 6.75 -8.21 3.59
C ASP A 114 7.93 -7.89 4.51
N THR A 115 7.83 -6.81 5.25
CA THR A 115 8.80 -6.42 6.28
C THR A 115 8.53 -7.24 7.55
N LYS A 116 9.61 -7.72 8.18
CA LYS A 116 9.54 -8.55 9.40
C LYS A 116 9.58 -7.71 10.66
#